data_AF-A0A519CHS6-F1
#
_entry.id   AF-A0A519CHS6-F1
#
_cell.length_a   1.000
_cell.length_b   1.000
_cell.length_c   1.000
_cell.angle_alpha   90.00
_cell.angle_beta   90.00
_cell.angle_gamma   90.00
#
_symmetry.space_group_name_H-M   'P 1'
#
loop_
_entity.id
_entity.type
_entity.pdbx_description
1 polymer ?
#
loop_
_entity_poly.entity_id
_entity_poly.type
_entity_poly.pdbx_seq_one_letter_code
_entity_poly.pdbx_strand_id
1 'polypeptide(L)' 'MKFGLFGFVFAMWVLLLVGGGIIVMLLGPITISGFSEFNWLIASIIKALSAIVLVMIWILILLKLKSWIFRKEIKS' A
#
# COMPACT_ATOMS: atom_id res chain seq x y z
N MET A 1 -22.29 -16.09 2.10
CA MET A 1 -22.81 -14.81 2.65
C MET A 1 -22.00 -14.18 3.78
N LYS A 2 -21.44 -14.89 4.79
CA LYS A 2 -20.56 -14.23 5.80
C LYS A 2 -19.06 -14.41 5.55
N PHE A 3 -18.64 -15.48 4.88
CA PHE A 3 -17.22 -15.82 4.69
C PHE A 3 -16.50 -14.90 3.69
N GLY A 4 -17.16 -14.50 2.58
CA GLY A 4 -16.56 -13.58 1.61
C GLY A 4 -16.23 -12.19 2.19
N LEU A 5 -17.11 -11.65 3.03
CA LEU A 5 -16.91 -10.36 3.70
C LEU A 5 -15.74 -10.42 4.70
N PHE A 6 -15.66 -11.49 5.51
CA PHE A 6 -14.54 -11.68 6.44
C PHE A 6 -13.20 -11.83 5.70
N GLY A 7 -13.17 -12.54 4.57
CA GLY A 7 -11.99 -12.64 3.72
C GLY A 7 -11.56 -11.30 3.13
N PHE A 8 -12.51 -10.44 2.75
CA PHE A 8 -12.23 -9.09 2.25
C PHE A 8 -11.62 -8.20 3.34
N VAL A 9 -12.21 -8.19 4.53
CA VAL A 9 -11.69 -7.40 5.67
C VAL A 9 -10.31 -7.90 6.07
N PHE A 10 -10.11 -9.21 6.16
CA PHE A 10 -8.81 -9.80 6.51
C PHE A 10 -7.71 -9.39 5.52
N ALA A 11 -7.98 -9.49 4.21
CA ALA A 11 -7.03 -9.09 3.20
C ALA A 11 -6.73 -7.59 3.22
N MET A 12 -7.71 -6.75 3.55
CA MET A 12 -7.50 -5.31 3.72
C MET A 12 -6.55 -5.02 4.89
N TRP A 13 -6.71 -5.71 6.01
CA TRP A 13 -5.79 -5.61 7.16
C TRP A 13 -4.37 -6.10 6.86
N VAL A 14 -4.23 -7.21 6.13
CA VAL A 14 -2.91 -7.69 5.69
C VAL A 14 -2.24 -6.67 4.78
N LEU A 15 -2.97 -6.05 3.85
CA LEU A 15 -2.40 -4.98 3.04
C LEU A 15 -1.97 -3.76 3.87
N LEU A 16 -2.68 -3.42 4.97
CA LEU A 16 -2.25 -2.36 5.89
C LEU A 16 -0.88 -2.67 6.52
N LEU A 17 -0.69 -3.89 7.00
CA LEU A 17 0.57 -4.32 7.59
C LEU A 17 1.72 -4.35 6.58
N VAL A 18 1.45 -4.88 5.39
CA VAL A 18 2.46 -4.96 4.31
C VAL A 18 2.81 -3.56 3.81
N GLY A 19 1.83 -2.70 3.53
CA GLY A 19 2.07 -1.33 3.07
C GLY A 19 2.81 -0.49 4.11
N GLY A 20 2.38 -0.56 5.38
CA GLY A 20 3.04 0.13 6.48
C GLY A 20 4.49 -0.33 6.71
N GLY A 21 4.73 -1.64 6.67
CA GLY A 21 6.08 -2.21 6.78
C GLY A 21 7.02 -1.79 5.65
N ILE A 22 6.52 -1.82 4.41
CA ILE A 22 7.29 -1.38 3.23
C ILE A 22 7.63 0.11 3.32
N ILE A 23 6.66 0.95 3.73
CA ILE A 23 6.87 2.39 3.94
C ILE A 23 7.98 2.63 4.97
N VAL A 24 7.95 1.99 6.13
CA VAL A 24 8.97 2.22 7.18
C VAL A 24 10.35 1.73 6.74
N MET A 25 10.45 0.56 6.09
CA MET A 25 11.72 0.03 5.60
C MET A 25 12.32 0.86 4.46
N LEU A 26 11.50 1.40 3.56
CA LEU A 26 11.97 2.22 2.45
C LEU A 26 12.27 3.66 2.90
N LEU A 27 11.42 4.26 3.74
CA LEU A 27 11.48 5.68 4.09
C LEU A 27 12.35 5.96 5.31
N GLY A 28 12.55 4.96 6.17
CA GLY A 28 13.38 5.01 7.38
C GLY A 28 14.86 5.31 7.11
N PRO A 29 15.55 4.55 6.25
CA PRO A 29 16.99 4.74 6.00
C PRO A 29 17.30 5.84 4.98
N ILE A 30 16.30 6.46 4.34
CA ILE A 30 16.52 7.61 3.44
C ILE A 30 16.92 8.83 4.29
N THR A 31 18.22 8.92 4.54
CA THR A 31 18.94 10.08 5.05
C THR A 31 20.01 10.39 4.01
N ILE A 32 19.81 11.45 3.23
CA ILE A 32 20.72 11.78 2.14
C ILE A 32 21.82 12.67 2.72
N SER A 33 22.98 12.06 3.02
CA SER A 33 24.08 12.65 3.79
C SER A 33 25.03 13.56 2.98
N GLY A 34 24.61 14.10 1.83
CA GLY A 34 25.46 14.96 1.01
C GLY A 34 24.66 16.08 0.32
N PHE A 35 24.99 17.34 0.64
CA PHE A 35 24.51 18.62 0.07
C PHE A 35 23.37 19.38 0.79
N SER A 36 23.73 19.98 1.93
CA SER A 36 23.21 21.15 2.68
C SER A 36 21.72 21.54 2.71
N GLU A 37 21.00 21.79 1.60
CA GLU A 37 19.66 22.43 1.67
C GLU A 37 18.61 21.86 0.70
N PHE A 38 18.94 21.69 -0.59
CA PHE A 38 17.99 21.14 -1.58
C PHE A 38 17.71 19.64 -1.40
N ASN A 39 18.59 18.94 -0.69
CA ASN A 39 18.52 17.49 -0.53
C ASN A 39 17.32 17.03 0.29
N TRP A 40 16.92 17.81 1.28
CA TRP A 40 15.76 17.50 2.12
C TRP A 40 14.45 17.60 1.32
N LEU A 41 14.34 18.59 0.43
CA LEU A 41 13.19 18.74 -0.47
C LEU A 41 13.10 17.57 -1.46
N ILE A 42 14.21 17.22 -2.11
CA ILE A 42 14.26 16.11 -3.07
C ILE A 42 13.95 14.78 -2.37
N ALA A 43 14.55 14.55 -1.19
CA ALA A 43 14.22 13.39 -0.36
C ALA A 43 12.71 13.35 -0.07
N SER A 44 12.12 14.44 0.42
CA SER A 44 10.70 14.50 0.77
C SER A 44 9.78 14.26 -0.42
N ILE A 45 10.13 14.79 -1.61
CA ILE A 45 9.36 14.57 -2.85
C ILE A 45 9.38 13.09 -3.22
N ILE A 46 10.54 12.44 -3.18
CA ILE A 46 10.69 11.00 -3.47
C ILE A 46 9.91 10.17 -2.45
N LYS A 47 10.00 10.54 -1.16
CA LYS A 47 9.23 9.91 -0.09
C LYS A 47 7.72 9.99 -0.37
N ALA A 48 7.21 11.17 -0.67
CA ALA A 48 5.80 11.40 -0.97
C ALA A 48 5.35 10.67 -2.24
N LEU A 49 6.13 10.73 -3.32
CA LEU A 49 5.81 10.06 -4.58
C LEU A 49 5.76 8.54 -4.41
N SER A 50 6.70 7.96 -3.67
CA SER A 50 6.71 6.52 -3.37
C SER A 50 5.47 6.09 -2.57
N ALA A 51 5.04 6.90 -1.61
CA ALA A 51 3.83 6.65 -0.85
C ALA A 51 2.57 6.70 -1.74
N ILE A 52 2.48 7.67 -2.65
CA ILE A 52 1.34 7.79 -3.59
C ILE A 52 1.27 6.58 -4.53
N VAL A 53 2.40 6.13 -5.07
CA VAL A 53 2.47 4.94 -5.93
C VAL A 53 2.02 3.70 -5.17
N LEU A 54 2.44 3.57 -3.91
CA LEU A 54 2.07 2.45 -3.07
C LEU A 54 0.56 2.42 -2.76
N VAL A 55 -0.05 3.58 -2.50
CA VAL A 55 -1.51 3.72 -2.37
C VAL A 55 -2.24 3.37 -3.67
N MET A 56 -1.72 3.76 -4.83
CA MET A 56 -2.28 3.34 -6.13
C MET A 56 -2.31 1.82 -6.28
N ILE A 57 -1.19 1.15 -5.98
CA ILE A 57 -1.09 -0.32 -6.04
C ILE A 57 -2.13 -0.97 -5.13
N TRP A 58 -2.30 -0.43 -3.92
CA TRP A 58 -3.29 -0.92 -2.97
C TRP A 58 -4.72 -0.81 -3.49
N ILE A 59 -5.10 0.35 -4.03
CA ILE A 59 -6.42 0.57 -4.61
C ILE A 59 -6.71 -0.45 -5.72
N LEU A 60 -5.72 -0.70 -6.59
CA LEU A 60 -5.84 -1.71 -7.65
C LEU A 60 -6.03 -3.13 -7.10
N ILE A 61 -5.28 -3.49 -6.05
CA ILE A 61 -5.40 -4.80 -5.39
C ILE A 61 -6.79 -4.95 -4.75
N LEU A 62 -7.29 -3.94 -4.03
CA LEU A 62 -8.62 -3.97 -3.41
C LEU A 62 -9.74 -4.06 -4.46
N LEU A 63 -9.62 -3.33 -5.57
CA LEU A 63 -10.56 -3.40 -6.70
C LEU A 63 -10.62 -4.81 -7.30
N LYS A 64 -9.47 -5.41 -7.57
CA LYS A 64 -9.39 -6.79 -8.07
C LYS A 64 -9.95 -7.78 -7.06
N LEU A 65 -9.59 -7.64 -5.78
CA LEU A 65 -10.00 -8.55 -4.72
C LEU A 65 -11.52 -8.52 -4.49
N LYS A 66 -12.14 -7.32 -4.51
CA LYS A 66 -13.60 -7.16 -4.47
C LYS A 66 -14.26 -7.94 -5.61
N SER A 67 -13.80 -7.74 -6.84
CA SER A 67 -14.34 -8.44 -8.02
C SER A 67 -14.19 -9.96 -7.90
N TRP A 68 -13.06 -10.43 -7.37
CA TRP A 68 -12.75 -11.84 -7.22
C TRP A 68 -13.60 -12.55 -6.16
N ILE A 69 -13.76 -11.92 -4.99
CA ILE A 69 -14.55 -12.47 -3.88
C ILE A 69 -16.04 -12.49 -4.27
N PHE A 70 -16.55 -11.43 -4.88
CA PHE A 70 -17.97 -11.38 -5.30
C PHE A 70 -18.27 -12.36 -6.44
N ARG A 71 -17.39 -12.54 -7.44
CA ARG A 71 -17.60 -13.56 -8.48
C ARG A 71 -17.59 -14.98 -7.95
N LYS A 72 -16.77 -15.27 -6.93
CA LYS A 72 -16.72 -16.60 -6.31
C LYS A 72 -17.99 -16.94 -5.53
N GLU A 73 -18.64 -15.98 -4.87
CA GLU A 73 -19.92 -16.25 -4.18
C GLU A 73 -21.11 -16.42 -5.14
N ILE A 74 -21.09 -15.86 -6.37
CA ILE A 74 -22.22 -15.98 -7.33
C ILE A 74 -22.21 -17.33 -8.08
N LYS A 75 -21.07 -18.04 -8.12
CA LYS A 75 -20.91 -19.31 -8.85
C LYS A 75 -21.08 -20.55 -7.96
N SER A 76 -21.38 -20.37 -6.68
CA SER A 76 -21.74 -21.42 -5.72
C SER A 76 -23.20 -21.30 -5.35
#